data_AF-A0A2K3J638-F1
#
_entry.id   AF-A0A2K3J638-F1
#
_cell.length_a   1.000
_cell.length_b   1.000
_cell.length_c   1.000
_cell.angle_alpha   90.00
_cell.angle_beta   90.00
_cell.angle_gamma   90.00
#
_symmetry.space_group_name_H-M   'P 1'
#
loop_
_entity.id
_entity.type
_entity.pdbx_description
1 polymer ?
#
loop_
_entity_poly.entity_id
_entity_poly.type
_entity_poly.pdbx_seq_one_letter_code
_entity_poly.pdbx_strand_id
1 'polypeptide(L)'
;MIKKLFGILICMLLITTVLPATGLNITKESVKQSLRLSDALIPPDADKRAQSVNLMQAPGYYETSEYMIGSIAVGEIFLESIGGNDPNTENWQPVEELNVQMEIGYALTQWWAVQNPNAQVSFTFDVHTAVPTTYEPIIHPSAVTNDAYEKLWVSEAMTYLGYTSGDWMQQTRDYINYLRQSKGTDWAFAIFI
;
A
#
# COMPACT_ATOMS: atom_id res chain seq x y z
N MET A 1 35.26 -43.16 -27.63
CA MET A 1 33.99 -42.48 -27.28
C MET A 1 34.38 -41.12 -26.71
N ILE A 2 34.69 -40.22 -27.63
CA ILE A 2 35.36 -38.93 -27.47
C ILE A 2 34.39 -37.96 -28.17
N LYS A 3 33.67 -37.11 -27.42
CA LYS A 3 32.94 -35.92 -27.92
C LYS A 3 32.06 -35.17 -26.89
N LYS A 4 32.11 -35.43 -25.58
CA LYS A 4 31.24 -34.71 -24.60
C LYS A 4 31.94 -34.07 -23.40
N LEU A 5 33.24 -33.75 -23.49
CA LEU A 5 33.97 -33.09 -22.38
C LEU A 5 34.78 -31.85 -22.78
N PHE A 6 34.42 -31.18 -23.88
CA PHE A 6 35.15 -30.01 -24.40
C PHE A 6 34.36 -28.69 -24.34
N GLY A 7 33.24 -28.65 -23.61
CA GLY A 7 32.32 -27.50 -23.58
C GLY A 7 32.26 -26.71 -22.27
N ILE A 8 33.18 -26.95 -21.32
CA ILE A 8 33.13 -26.31 -19.98
C ILE A 8 34.43 -25.55 -19.62
N LEU A 9 35.44 -25.52 -20.49
CA LEU A 9 36.74 -24.88 -20.17
C LEU A 9 37.19 -23.81 -21.19
N ILE A 10 36.26 -23.13 -21.86
CA ILE A 10 36.54 -21.99 -22.75
C ILE A 10 35.51 -20.87 -22.51
N CYS A 11 35.42 -20.40 -21.26
CA CYS A 11 34.81 -19.11 -20.93
C CYS A 11 35.53 -18.40 -19.78
N MET A 12 36.69 -18.90 -19.35
CA MET A 12 37.41 -18.38 -18.18
C MET A 12 38.81 -17.87 -18.49
N LEU A 13 39.08 -17.44 -19.73
CA LEU A 13 40.25 -16.60 -20.05
C LEU A 13 40.07 -15.99 -21.45
N LEU A 14 40.44 -14.71 -21.59
CA LEU A 14 40.44 -13.87 -22.81
C LEU A 14 39.17 -13.05 -23.10
N ILE A 15 38.90 -12.03 -22.27
CA ILE A 15 38.69 -10.66 -22.78
C ILE A 15 39.35 -9.68 -21.78
N THR A 16 40.67 -9.52 -21.88
CA THR A 16 41.35 -8.30 -21.42
C THR A 16 41.47 -7.39 -22.64
N THR A 17 40.49 -6.49 -22.81
CA THR A 17 40.68 -5.29 -23.63
C THR A 17 40.47 -4.09 -22.74
N VAL A 18 41.54 -3.32 -22.60
CA VAL A 18 41.57 -2.05 -21.89
C VAL A 18 40.82 -1.04 -22.74
N LEU A 19 39.59 -0.70 -22.33
CA LEU A 19 38.91 0.48 -22.84
C LEU A 19 39.39 1.69 -22.01
N PRO A 20 39.74 2.82 -22.64
CA PRO A 20 40.04 4.04 -21.91
C PRO A 20 38.78 4.49 -21.17
N ALA A 21 38.92 4.74 -19.87
CA ALA A 21 37.88 5.35 -19.07
C ALA A 21 37.65 6.79 -19.56
N THR A 22 36.79 6.95 -20.56
CA THR A 22 36.13 8.23 -20.82
C THR A 22 35.22 8.47 -19.64
N GLY A 23 35.68 9.32 -18.71
CA GLY A 23 34.89 9.74 -17.57
C GLY A 23 33.56 10.32 -18.04
N LEU A 24 32.48 9.59 -17.78
CA LEU A 24 31.16 10.18 -17.69
C LEU A 24 31.21 11.15 -16.52
N ASN A 25 31.42 12.42 -16.83
CA ASN A 25 31.25 13.53 -15.91
C ASN A 25 29.74 13.67 -15.67
N ILE A 26 29.18 12.74 -14.88
CA ILE A 26 27.86 12.92 -14.28
C ILE A 26 28.08 13.95 -13.20
N THR A 27 27.84 15.22 -13.55
CA THR A 27 27.56 16.25 -12.56
C THR A 27 26.52 15.69 -11.62
N LYS A 28 26.89 15.65 -10.34
CA LYS A 28 26.16 15.05 -9.20
C LYS A 28 24.89 15.83 -8.86
N GLU A 29 24.16 16.29 -9.86
CA GLU A 29 22.87 16.95 -9.74
C GLU A 29 21.83 16.16 -10.50
N SER A 30 21.17 15.23 -9.82
CA SER A 30 19.77 14.91 -10.07
C SER A 30 19.28 13.99 -8.95
N VAL A 31 18.71 14.63 -7.93
CA VAL A 31 17.77 14.11 -6.93
C VAL A 31 18.25 12.91 -6.11
N LYS A 32 19.21 13.18 -5.22
CA LYS A 32 19.25 12.48 -3.94
C LYS A 32 18.12 13.09 -3.09
N GLN A 33 16.90 12.61 -3.24
CA GLN A 33 15.84 12.89 -2.28
C GLN A 33 16.37 12.32 -0.96
N SER A 34 16.95 13.17 -0.10
CA SER A 34 17.29 12.75 1.24
C SER A 34 15.98 12.30 1.86
N LEU A 35 15.84 11.01 2.16
CA LEU A 35 14.82 10.54 3.09
C LEU A 35 15.01 11.36 4.36
N ARG A 36 14.25 12.44 4.51
CA ARG A 36 14.28 13.22 5.73
C ARG A 36 13.65 12.31 6.76
N LEU A 37 14.33 12.12 7.89
CA LEU A 37 13.88 11.31 9.02
C LEU A 37 12.46 11.69 9.52
N SER A 38 11.92 12.82 9.06
CA SER A 38 10.60 13.37 9.38
C SER A 38 9.57 13.29 8.24
N ASP A 39 9.90 12.76 7.06
CA ASP A 39 8.91 12.60 5.96
C ASP A 39 7.95 11.44 6.22
N ALA A 40 8.31 10.53 7.13
CA ALA A 40 7.43 9.44 7.60
C ALA A 40 6.31 9.91 8.55
N LEU A 41 6.38 11.14 9.07
CA LEU A 41 5.38 11.73 9.96
C LEU A 41 4.49 12.76 9.27
N ILE A 42 4.69 13.00 7.97
CA ILE A 42 3.94 13.99 7.23
C ILE A 42 3.19 13.24 6.11
N PRO A 43 1.86 13.23 6.12
CA PRO A 43 1.08 12.60 5.05
C PRO A 43 1.46 13.18 3.68
N PRO A 44 1.41 12.38 2.62
CA PRO A 44 1.85 12.79 1.28
C PRO A 44 1.11 14.04 0.75
N ASP A 45 -0.09 14.29 1.24
CA ASP A 45 -0.97 15.40 0.85
C ASP A 45 -1.25 16.40 1.97
N ALA A 46 -0.58 16.28 3.12
CA ALA A 46 -0.64 17.30 4.15
C ALA A 46 0.29 18.48 3.86
N ASP A 47 -0.18 19.69 4.14
CA ASP A 47 0.65 20.89 4.09
C ASP A 47 1.75 20.82 5.15
N LYS A 48 2.98 20.55 4.71
CA LYS A 48 4.18 20.31 5.57
C LYS A 48 4.51 21.47 6.55
N ARG A 49 3.85 22.63 6.42
CA ARG A 49 4.05 23.83 7.24
C ARG A 49 3.03 23.99 8.38
N ALA A 50 1.94 23.23 8.40
CA ALA A 50 0.82 23.47 9.30
C ALA A 50 0.74 22.50 10.50
N GLN A 51 1.57 21.45 10.54
CA GLN A 51 1.47 20.42 11.58
C GLN A 51 2.41 20.68 12.76
N SER A 52 1.84 21.07 13.91
CA SER A 52 2.49 20.97 15.21
C SER A 52 2.14 19.62 15.84
N VAL A 53 3.11 18.72 15.98
CA VAL A 53 2.90 17.41 16.62
C VAL A 53 2.71 17.61 18.12
N ASN A 54 1.48 17.47 18.61
CA ASN A 54 1.19 17.44 20.05
C ASN A 54 0.90 16.00 20.49
N LEU A 55 1.92 15.35 21.04
CA LEU A 55 1.88 13.94 21.45
C LEU A 55 0.89 13.62 22.58
N MET A 56 0.20 14.61 23.15
CA MET A 56 -0.82 14.44 24.19
C MET A 56 -2.26 14.49 23.67
N GLN A 57 -2.47 14.78 22.39
CA GLN A 57 -3.80 14.84 21.78
C GLN A 57 -4.15 13.50 21.12
N ALA A 58 -5.44 13.13 21.13
CA ALA A 58 -5.92 12.01 20.32
C ALA A 58 -5.57 12.24 18.84
N PRO A 59 -5.34 11.17 18.03
CA PRO A 59 -4.85 11.33 16.67
C PRO A 59 -5.77 12.22 15.84
N GLY A 60 -5.19 13.19 15.14
CA GLY A 60 -5.89 14.12 14.26
C GLY A 60 -6.41 13.46 12.98
N TYR A 61 -7.00 14.27 12.11
CA TYR A 61 -7.55 13.81 10.83
C TYR A 61 -6.52 13.13 9.92
N TYR A 62 -5.29 13.64 9.94
CA TYR A 62 -4.18 13.15 9.14
C TYR A 62 -3.41 12.01 9.79
N GLU A 63 -3.72 11.70 11.06
CA GLU A 63 -3.02 10.71 11.86
C GLU A 63 -3.89 9.45 11.98
N THR A 64 -3.70 8.51 11.05
CA THR A 64 -4.57 7.34 10.92
C THR A 64 -3.99 6.09 11.57
N SER A 65 -2.66 5.92 11.53
CA SER A 65 -2.00 4.65 11.84
C SER A 65 -0.52 4.80 12.25
N GLU A 66 -0.14 5.91 12.89
CA GLU A 66 1.26 6.26 13.19
C GLU A 66 1.91 5.31 14.20
N TYR A 67 1.14 4.88 15.21
CA TYR A 67 1.66 4.04 16.29
C TYR A 67 1.11 2.63 16.30
N MET A 68 -0.11 2.40 15.78
CA MET A 68 -0.73 1.07 15.69
C MET A 68 -0.70 0.31 17.03
N ILE A 69 -1.02 1.02 18.12
CA ILE A 69 -1.12 0.49 19.50
C ILE A 69 -2.55 0.66 20.01
N GLY A 70 -3.00 -0.21 20.92
CA GLY A 70 -4.38 -0.19 21.43
C GLY A 70 -5.37 -0.81 20.43
N SER A 71 -6.55 -0.21 20.32
CA SER A 71 -7.62 -0.68 19.45
C SER A 71 -7.50 -0.10 18.03
N ILE A 72 -7.69 -0.95 17.02
CA ILE A 72 -7.45 -0.60 15.62
C ILE A 72 -8.64 -1.08 14.77
N ALA A 73 -9.24 -0.19 14.00
CA ALA A 73 -10.25 -0.56 13.01
C ALA A 73 -9.61 -0.78 11.63
N VAL A 74 -10.03 -1.83 10.94
CA VAL A 74 -9.50 -2.21 9.62
C VAL A 74 -10.64 -2.24 8.62
N GLY A 75 -10.58 -1.39 7.61
CA GLY A 75 -11.46 -1.44 6.45
C GLY A 75 -10.91 -2.42 5.43
N GLU A 76 -11.63 -3.48 5.12
CA GLU A 76 -11.27 -4.43 4.06
C GLU A 76 -12.18 -4.17 2.86
N ILE A 77 -11.61 -3.75 1.74
CA ILE A 77 -12.36 -3.32 0.56
C ILE A 77 -11.97 -4.24 -0.60
N PHE A 78 -12.82 -5.23 -0.88
CA PHE A 78 -12.66 -6.13 -2.02
C PHE A 78 -13.23 -5.48 -3.27
N LEU A 79 -12.35 -5.17 -4.20
CA LEU A 79 -12.67 -4.52 -5.47
C LEU A 79 -13.16 -5.57 -6.47
N GLU A 80 -14.20 -5.24 -7.21
CA GLU A 80 -14.75 -6.07 -8.27
C GLU A 80 -14.82 -5.26 -9.57
N SER A 81 -14.09 -5.71 -10.57
CA SER A 81 -14.12 -5.11 -11.91
C SER A 81 -15.46 -5.41 -12.56
N ILE A 82 -16.25 -4.40 -12.90
CA ILE A 82 -17.54 -4.60 -13.62
C ILE A 82 -17.39 -4.56 -15.14
N GLY A 83 -16.15 -4.38 -15.62
CA GLY A 83 -15.86 -4.08 -17.02
C GLY A 83 -16.31 -2.67 -17.40
N GLY A 84 -15.48 -1.94 -18.12
CA GLY A 84 -15.84 -0.59 -18.57
C GLY A 84 -14.71 0.09 -19.31
N ASN A 85 -13.70 0.52 -18.56
CA ASN A 85 -12.45 1.02 -19.12
C ASN A 85 -11.51 -0.13 -19.46
N ASP A 86 -11.44 -1.13 -18.57
CA ASP A 86 -10.72 -2.38 -18.78
C ASP A 86 -11.67 -3.56 -18.99
N PRO A 87 -11.21 -4.63 -19.67
CA PRO A 87 -11.90 -5.90 -19.62
C PRO A 87 -11.86 -6.47 -18.20
N ASN A 88 -13.00 -6.97 -17.71
CA ASN A 88 -13.02 -7.82 -16.52
C ASN A 88 -12.32 -9.14 -16.86
N THR A 89 -11.23 -9.44 -16.16
CA THR A 89 -10.44 -10.66 -16.36
C THR A 89 -10.50 -11.62 -15.18
N GLU A 90 -10.71 -11.09 -13.97
CA GLU A 90 -10.75 -11.86 -12.72
C GLU A 90 -12.00 -11.45 -11.95
N ASN A 91 -12.65 -12.40 -11.26
CA ASN A 91 -13.83 -12.13 -10.43
C ASN A 91 -13.67 -12.88 -9.12
N TRP A 92 -14.05 -12.23 -8.02
CA TRP A 92 -14.03 -12.88 -6.71
C TRP A 92 -15.01 -14.05 -6.66
N GLN A 93 -14.55 -15.21 -6.20
CA GLN A 93 -15.43 -16.23 -5.66
C GLN A 93 -15.64 -16.00 -4.17
N PRO A 94 -16.85 -16.25 -3.62
CA PRO A 94 -17.11 -16.07 -2.18
C PRO A 94 -16.16 -16.87 -1.26
N VAL A 95 -15.63 -18.00 -1.74
CA VAL A 95 -14.65 -18.79 -1.00
C VAL A 95 -13.27 -18.13 -0.98
N GLU A 96 -12.90 -17.41 -2.04
CA GLU A 96 -11.63 -16.68 -2.13
C GLU A 96 -11.66 -15.45 -1.22
N GLU A 97 -12.75 -14.68 -1.24
CA GLU A 97 -12.96 -13.56 -0.31
C GLU A 97 -12.84 -14.03 1.14
N LEU A 98 -13.53 -15.12 1.49
CA LEU A 98 -13.49 -15.69 2.84
C LEU A 98 -12.07 -16.15 3.23
N ASN A 99 -11.34 -16.78 2.30
CA ASN A 99 -9.96 -17.20 2.57
C ASN A 99 -9.06 -16.00 2.86
N VAL A 100 -9.13 -14.95 2.04
CA VAL A 100 -8.34 -13.73 2.25
C VAL A 100 -8.72 -13.04 3.57
N GLN A 101 -10.01 -12.93 3.89
CA GLN A 101 -10.47 -12.40 5.18
C GLN A 101 -9.91 -13.20 6.36
N MET A 102 -9.89 -14.53 6.27
CA MET A 102 -9.30 -15.38 7.31
C MET A 102 -7.78 -15.18 7.42
N GLU A 103 -7.07 -15.04 6.30
CA GLU A 103 -5.63 -14.79 6.29
C GLU A 103 -5.28 -13.43 6.91
N ILE A 104 -6.01 -12.36 6.56
CA ILE A 104 -5.88 -11.03 7.16
C ILE A 104 -6.18 -11.12 8.67
N GLY A 105 -7.31 -11.72 9.04
CA GLY A 105 -7.71 -11.91 10.42
C GLY A 105 -6.67 -12.68 11.24
N TYR A 106 -6.09 -13.73 10.68
CA TYR A 106 -5.03 -14.51 11.33
C TYR A 106 -3.75 -13.68 11.49
N ALA A 107 -3.29 -13.02 10.42
CA ALA A 107 -2.08 -12.20 10.44
C ALA A 107 -2.17 -11.08 11.50
N LEU A 108 -3.31 -10.41 11.60
CA LEU A 108 -3.50 -9.31 12.54
C LEU A 108 -3.74 -9.80 13.97
N THR A 109 -4.66 -10.74 14.18
CA THR A 109 -5.07 -11.13 15.54
C THR A 109 -4.18 -12.18 16.18
N GLN A 110 -3.59 -13.09 15.41
CA GLN A 110 -2.78 -14.19 15.94
C GLN A 110 -1.29 -13.93 15.86
N TRP A 111 -0.83 -13.18 14.85
CA TRP A 111 0.58 -12.86 14.71
C TRP A 111 0.91 -11.44 15.19
N TRP A 112 0.28 -10.38 14.68
CA TRP A 112 0.64 -9.01 15.04
C TRP A 112 0.30 -8.70 16.50
N ALA A 113 -0.94 -8.94 16.92
CA ALA A 113 -1.43 -8.53 18.25
C ALA A 113 -0.60 -9.09 19.42
N VAL A 114 0.09 -10.21 19.21
CA VAL A 114 0.90 -10.88 20.25
C VAL A 114 2.38 -10.46 20.26
N GLN A 115 2.85 -9.65 19.29
CA GLN A 115 4.26 -9.27 19.21
C GLN A 115 4.71 -8.44 20.42
N ASN A 116 3.83 -7.59 20.96
CA ASN A 116 4.11 -6.79 22.15
C ASN A 116 2.86 -6.67 23.03
N PRO A 117 2.72 -7.48 24.09
CA PRO A 117 1.55 -7.44 24.98
C PRO A 117 1.31 -6.08 25.65
N ASN A 118 2.36 -5.27 25.86
CA ASN A 118 2.23 -3.95 26.46
C ASN A 118 1.58 -2.93 25.51
N ALA A 119 1.57 -3.20 24.20
CA ALA A 119 0.92 -2.34 23.22
C ALA A 119 -0.62 -2.53 23.19
N GLN A 120 -1.14 -3.56 23.85
CA GLN A 120 -2.59 -3.85 23.96
C GLN A 120 -3.31 -3.84 22.60
N VAL A 121 -2.64 -4.34 21.57
CA VAL A 121 -3.15 -4.33 20.19
C VAL A 121 -4.37 -5.22 20.06
N SER A 122 -5.44 -4.69 19.48
CA SER A 122 -6.66 -5.42 19.11
C SER A 122 -7.25 -4.87 17.82
N PHE A 123 -7.94 -5.72 17.06
CA PHE A 123 -8.46 -5.39 15.74
C PHE A 123 -9.97 -5.57 15.66
N THR A 124 -10.64 -4.66 14.95
CA THR A 124 -12.05 -4.77 14.55
C THR A 124 -12.15 -4.49 13.06
N PHE A 125 -13.03 -5.21 12.36
CA PHE A 125 -13.10 -5.19 10.91
C PHE A 125 -14.37 -4.51 10.40
N ASP A 126 -14.25 -3.87 9.24
CA ASP A 126 -15.33 -3.32 8.42
C ASP A 126 -15.11 -3.80 6.99
N VAL A 127 -15.88 -4.82 6.58
CA VAL A 127 -15.64 -5.54 5.33
C VAL A 127 -16.67 -5.12 4.29
N HIS A 128 -16.17 -4.66 3.14
CA HIS A 128 -16.95 -4.33 1.95
C HIS A 128 -16.56 -5.30 0.83
N THR A 129 -17.50 -6.13 0.40
CA THR A 129 -17.30 -7.05 -0.72
C THR A 129 -17.95 -6.53 -2.00
N ALA A 130 -17.42 -6.98 -3.14
CA ALA A 130 -17.90 -6.61 -4.47
C ALA A 130 -18.04 -5.09 -4.69
N VAL A 131 -17.05 -4.30 -4.26
CA VAL A 131 -17.04 -2.85 -4.49
C VAL A 131 -16.70 -2.58 -5.96
N PRO A 132 -17.64 -2.02 -6.74
CA PRO A 132 -17.51 -1.99 -8.19
C PRO A 132 -16.47 -0.96 -8.65
N THR A 133 -15.67 -1.36 -9.64
CA THR A 133 -14.71 -0.50 -10.35
C THR A 133 -14.77 -0.76 -11.86
N THR A 134 -14.54 0.27 -12.67
CA THR A 134 -14.52 0.17 -14.14
C THR A 134 -13.14 -0.19 -14.70
N TYR A 135 -12.12 -0.10 -13.85
CA TYR A 135 -10.74 -0.51 -14.10
C TYR A 135 -10.46 -1.86 -13.44
N GLU A 136 -9.63 -2.69 -14.06
CA GLU A 136 -9.23 -3.99 -13.52
C GLU A 136 -7.96 -3.80 -12.65
N PRO A 137 -8.04 -3.90 -11.30
CA PRO A 137 -6.92 -3.52 -10.44
C PRO A 137 -5.64 -4.32 -10.69
N ILE A 138 -5.75 -5.59 -11.12
CA ILE A 138 -4.57 -6.42 -11.41
C ILE A 138 -3.82 -5.97 -12.69
N ILE A 139 -4.51 -5.30 -13.63
CA ILE A 139 -3.88 -4.67 -14.81
C ILE A 139 -3.20 -3.35 -14.42
N HIS A 140 -3.68 -2.72 -13.35
CA HIS A 140 -3.27 -1.42 -12.84
C HIS A 140 -2.78 -1.50 -11.38
N PRO A 141 -1.72 -2.30 -11.11
CA PRO A 141 -1.23 -2.52 -9.76
C PRO A 141 -0.79 -1.19 -9.12
N SER A 142 -0.89 -1.11 -7.79
CA SER A 142 -0.73 0.11 -7.00
C SER A 142 0.59 0.87 -7.24
N ALA A 143 0.73 2.03 -6.58
CA ALA A 143 1.78 3.03 -6.77
C ALA A 143 3.24 2.51 -6.80
N VAL A 144 3.50 1.27 -6.38
CA VAL A 144 4.77 0.56 -6.58
C VAL A 144 5.16 0.49 -8.07
N THR A 145 4.19 0.45 -8.98
CA THR A 145 4.43 0.40 -10.43
C THR A 145 4.18 1.73 -11.14
N ASN A 146 3.15 2.46 -10.73
CA ASN A 146 2.81 3.79 -11.22
C ASN A 146 1.82 4.45 -10.24
N ASP A 147 2.19 5.60 -9.68
CA ASP A 147 1.39 6.36 -8.72
C ASP A 147 0.05 6.86 -9.29
N ALA A 148 -0.10 6.86 -10.61
CA ALA A 148 -1.34 7.25 -11.28
C ALA A 148 -2.36 6.12 -11.45
N TYR A 149 -2.04 4.86 -11.15
CA TYR A 149 -3.00 3.76 -11.35
C TYR A 149 -3.92 3.54 -10.15
N GLU A 150 -3.39 3.63 -8.94
CA GLU A 150 -4.14 3.47 -7.70
C GLU A 150 -5.32 4.45 -7.61
N LYS A 151 -5.11 5.71 -8.01
CA LYS A 151 -6.17 6.73 -7.99
C LYS A 151 -7.41 6.38 -8.81
N LEU A 152 -7.29 5.52 -9.83
CA LEU A 152 -8.38 5.19 -10.74
C LEU A 152 -9.44 4.37 -10.03
N TRP A 153 -9.05 3.20 -9.52
CA TRP A 153 -9.96 2.28 -8.83
C TRP A 153 -10.23 2.70 -7.39
N VAL A 154 -9.30 3.35 -6.67
CA VAL A 154 -9.58 3.84 -5.30
C VAL A 154 -10.67 4.90 -5.32
N SER A 155 -10.64 5.85 -6.26
CA SER A 155 -11.64 6.92 -6.26
C SER A 155 -13.04 6.41 -6.60
N GLU A 156 -13.16 5.42 -7.50
CA GLU A 156 -14.43 4.77 -7.80
C GLU A 156 -14.96 4.00 -6.59
N ALA A 157 -14.11 3.21 -5.92
CA ALA A 157 -14.46 2.47 -4.72
C ALA A 157 -14.93 3.40 -3.60
N MET A 158 -14.18 4.47 -3.32
CA MET A 158 -14.54 5.45 -2.30
C MET A 158 -15.81 6.22 -2.63
N THR A 159 -16.00 6.60 -3.89
CA THR A 159 -17.24 7.23 -4.37
C THR A 159 -18.44 6.30 -4.15
N TYR A 160 -18.29 5.01 -4.47
CA TYR A 160 -19.33 4.00 -4.23
C TYR A 160 -19.69 3.87 -2.75
N LEU A 161 -18.70 3.92 -1.86
CA LEU A 161 -18.91 3.91 -0.40
C LEU A 161 -19.42 5.25 0.16
N GLY A 162 -19.60 6.28 -0.67
CA GLY A 162 -20.19 7.56 -0.30
C GLY A 162 -19.17 8.68 0.00
N TYR A 163 -17.88 8.42 -0.14
CA TYR A 163 -16.80 9.38 0.10
C TYR A 163 -16.38 10.05 -1.21
N THR A 164 -16.98 11.20 -1.51
CA THR A 164 -16.88 11.86 -2.83
C THR A 164 -16.08 13.17 -2.82
N SER A 165 -15.57 13.58 -1.65
CA SER A 165 -14.92 14.88 -1.47
C SER A 165 -13.41 14.78 -1.65
N GLY A 166 -12.82 15.70 -2.43
CA GLY A 166 -11.37 15.75 -2.64
C GLY A 166 -10.86 14.63 -3.57
N ASP A 167 -9.55 14.40 -3.52
CA ASP A 167 -8.91 13.31 -4.26
C ASP A 167 -9.05 11.97 -3.53
N TRP A 168 -8.59 10.89 -4.16
CA TRP A 168 -8.70 9.53 -3.63
C TRP A 168 -8.04 9.36 -2.24
N MET A 169 -6.98 10.12 -1.93
CA MET A 169 -6.33 10.10 -0.61
C MET A 169 -7.21 10.75 0.45
N GLN A 170 -7.79 11.92 0.14
CA GLN A 170 -8.75 12.60 1.00
C GLN A 170 -10.01 11.74 1.22
N GLN A 171 -10.56 11.14 0.16
CA GLN A 171 -11.72 10.25 0.26
C GLN A 171 -11.42 9.04 1.15
N THR A 172 -10.25 8.43 1.00
CA THR A 172 -9.81 7.30 1.83
C THR A 172 -9.63 7.71 3.29
N ARG A 173 -9.05 8.89 3.56
CA ARG A 173 -8.95 9.40 4.92
C ARG A 173 -10.30 9.77 5.54
N ASP A 174 -11.24 10.28 4.75
CA ASP A 174 -12.60 10.53 5.23
C ASP A 174 -13.26 9.22 5.70
N TYR A 175 -13.10 8.14 4.91
CA TYR A 175 -13.52 6.79 5.30
C TYR A 175 -12.83 6.32 6.57
N ILE A 176 -11.49 6.40 6.63
CA ILE A 176 -10.72 5.93 7.78
C ILE A 176 -11.08 6.69 9.07
N ASN A 177 -11.25 8.01 9.00
CA ASN A 177 -11.65 8.81 10.16
C ASN A 177 -13.08 8.52 10.60
N TYR A 178 -13.99 8.29 9.66
CA TYR A 178 -15.34 7.82 9.98
C TYR A 178 -15.29 6.43 10.63
N LEU A 179 -14.50 5.51 10.09
CA LEU A 179 -14.34 4.15 10.61
C LEU A 179 -13.81 4.18 12.05
N ARG A 180 -12.73 4.94 12.30
CA ARG A 180 -12.15 5.14 13.64
C ARG A 180 -13.18 5.65 14.65
N GLN A 181 -13.93 6.69 14.27
CA GLN A 181 -14.94 7.29 15.14
C GLN A 181 -16.13 6.35 15.39
N SER A 182 -16.62 5.69 14.34
CA SER A 182 -17.80 4.81 14.42
C SER A 182 -17.53 3.53 15.22
N LYS A 183 -16.30 3.00 15.17
CA LYS A 183 -15.88 1.83 15.95
C LYS A 183 -15.29 2.20 17.32
N GLY A 184 -15.01 3.48 17.58
CA GLY A 184 -14.42 3.96 18.82
C GLY A 184 -13.00 3.46 19.06
N THR A 185 -12.21 3.30 17.99
CA THR A 185 -10.84 2.78 18.06
C THR A 185 -9.79 3.89 18.15
N ASP A 186 -8.60 3.54 18.63
CA ASP A 186 -7.47 4.47 18.73
C ASP A 186 -6.91 4.81 17.34
N TRP A 187 -6.85 3.81 16.45
CA TRP A 187 -6.36 3.92 15.08
C TRP A 187 -7.34 3.32 14.08
N ALA A 188 -7.17 3.66 12.81
CA ALA A 188 -7.84 2.95 11.73
C ALA A 188 -7.04 3.01 10.43
N PHE A 189 -7.17 2.00 9.59
CA PHE A 189 -6.63 2.01 8.23
C PHE A 189 -7.50 1.18 7.29
N ALA A 190 -7.25 1.31 5.98
CA ALA A 190 -7.94 0.55 4.95
C ALA A 190 -6.95 -0.34 4.19
N ILE A 191 -7.43 -1.50 3.76
CA ILE A 191 -6.77 -2.43 2.84
C ILE A 191 -7.69 -2.52 1.63
N PHE A 192 -7.14 -2.27 0.45
CA PHE A 192 -7.80 -2.54 -0.83
C PHE A 192 -7.29 -3.88 -1.35
N ILE A 193 -8.21 -4.77 -1.68
CA ILE A 193 -7.96 -6.14 -2.11
C ILE A 193 -8.53 -6.33 -3.51
#